data_AF-A0A8S4R631-F1
#
_entry.id   AF-A0A8S4R631-F1
#
_cell.length_a   1.000
_cell.length_b   1.000
_cell.length_c   1.000
_cell.angle_alpha   90.00
_cell.angle_beta   90.00
_cell.angle_gamma   90.00
#
_symmetry.space_group_name_H-M   'P 1'
#
loop_
_entity.id
_entity.type
_entity.pdbx_description
1 polymer ?
#
loop_
_entity_poly.entity_id
_entity_poly.type
_entity_poly.pdbx_seq_one_letter_code
_entity_poly.pdbx_strand_id
1 'polypeptide(L)'
;MGRMELPVLDKCCFVLDLKTGCIVLGVVNSILTFVLAVILITFAVDLKDLPETKRDGVDEGGMFSILYISVIIFVTILFAKFVLDLLFVWAVYKEKSGIIKKYCIFWIVVLVLHIIGFLKSMSQMSAGHLISQILFLAENFYYIAIVRSFLKSINEDGVI
;
A
#
# COMPACT_ATOMS: atom_id res chain seq x y z
N MET A 1 14.42 30.68 9.83
CA MET A 1 13.37 29.91 10.53
C MET A 1 13.50 28.48 10.04
N GLY A 2 13.92 27.56 10.92
CA GLY A 2 14.47 26.25 10.52
C GLY A 2 13.51 25.44 9.65
N ARG A 3 13.91 25.18 8.40
CA ARG A 3 13.31 24.10 7.63
C ARG A 3 13.67 22.81 8.35
N MET A 4 12.72 22.21 9.06
CA MET A 4 12.84 20.80 9.44
C MET A 4 12.75 20.01 8.13
N GLU A 5 13.86 19.93 7.40
CA GLU A 5 13.99 19.01 6.29
C GLU A 5 13.96 17.61 6.90
N LEU A 6 12.99 16.79 6.49
CA LEU A 6 12.97 15.39 6.89
C LEU A 6 14.34 14.77 6.56
N PRO A 7 14.89 13.93 7.45
CA PRO A 7 16.22 13.36 7.28
C PRO A 7 16.31 12.69 5.90
N VAL A 8 17.24 13.17 5.09
CA VAL A 8 17.56 12.58 3.78
C VAL A 8 18.33 11.30 4.07
N LEU A 9 17.79 10.15 3.68
CA LEU A 9 18.53 8.89 3.80
C LEU A 9 19.50 8.80 2.63
N ASP A 10 20.80 8.68 2.91
CA ASP A 10 21.85 8.40 1.92
C ASP A 10 21.90 6.93 1.50
N LYS A 11 21.28 6.04 2.29
CA LYS A 11 21.22 4.59 2.03
C LYS A 11 19.88 4.02 2.47
N CYS A 12 19.29 3.15 1.65
CA CYS A 12 18.16 2.32 2.05
C CYS A 12 18.65 1.13 2.88
N CYS A 13 18.02 0.85 4.02
CA CYS A 13 18.42 -0.23 4.94
C CYS A 13 19.93 -0.24 5.27
N PHE A 14 20.54 0.94 5.47
CA PHE A 14 21.95 1.17 5.83
C PHE A 14 23.02 0.70 4.81
N VAL A 15 22.68 -0.12 3.82
CA VAL A 15 23.67 -0.78 2.93
C VAL A 15 23.34 -0.60 1.44
N LEU A 16 22.08 -0.36 1.07
CA LEU A 16 21.66 -0.32 -0.33
C LEU A 16 21.62 1.11 -0.87
N ASP A 17 22.08 1.29 -2.12
CA ASP A 17 21.86 2.53 -2.87
C ASP A 17 20.36 2.83 -2.98
N LEU A 18 19.96 4.10 -2.92
CA LEU A 18 18.54 4.50 -2.91
C LEU A 18 17.77 3.97 -4.12
N LYS A 19 18.41 3.94 -5.30
CA LYS A 19 17.78 3.40 -6.52
C LYS A 19 17.43 1.93 -6.35
N THR A 20 18.39 1.14 -5.88
CA THR A 20 18.21 -0.29 -5.62
C THR A 20 17.20 -0.51 -4.51
N GLY A 21 17.25 0.30 -3.44
CA GLY A 21 16.28 0.28 -2.34
C GLY A 21 14.85 0.55 -2.78
N CYS A 22 14.62 1.60 -3.58
CA CYS A 22 13.31 1.91 -4.16
C CYS A 22 12.76 0.77 -5.04
N ILE A 23 13.62 0.17 -5.87
CA ILE A 23 13.24 -0.96 -6.73
C ILE A 23 12.88 -2.18 -5.87
N VAL A 24 13.74 -2.55 -4.93
CA VAL A 24 13.53 -3.72 -4.06
C VAL A 24 12.26 -3.56 -3.23
N LEU A 25 12.07 -2.42 -2.57
CA LEU A 25 10.86 -2.16 -1.77
C LEU A 25 9.60 -2.13 -2.64
N GLY A 26 9.65 -1.51 -3.82
CA GLY A 26 8.54 -1.50 -4.76
C GLY A 26 8.16 -2.91 -5.23
N VAL A 27 9.16 -3.75 -5.53
CA VAL A 27 8.96 -5.16 -5.91
C VAL A 27 8.41 -5.98 -4.74
N VAL A 28 8.95 -5.82 -3.54
CA VAL A 28 8.47 -6.53 -2.35
C VAL A 28 7.01 -6.16 -2.05
N ASN A 29 6.66 -4.87 -2.09
CA ASN A 29 5.28 -4.42 -1.89
C ASN A 29 4.34 -4.94 -3.01
N SER A 30 4.82 -4.99 -4.25
CA SER A 30 4.08 -5.56 -5.38
C SER A 30 3.79 -7.06 -5.18
N ILE A 31 4.81 -7.84 -4.79
CA ILE A 31 4.67 -9.28 -4.48
C ILE A 31 3.71 -9.48 -3.32
N LEU A 32 3.86 -8.73 -2.22
CA LEU A 32 3.00 -8.84 -1.05
C LEU A 32 1.54 -8.52 -1.41
N THR A 33 1.33 -7.48 -2.21
CA THR A 33 -0.01 -7.08 -2.69
C THR A 33 -0.61 -8.17 -3.58
N PHE A 34 0.19 -8.80 -4.44
CA PHE A 34 -0.25 -9.91 -5.29
C PHE A 34 -0.63 -11.14 -4.47
N VAL A 35 0.21 -11.54 -3.50
CA VAL A 35 -0.08 -12.67 -2.60
C VAL A 35 -1.36 -12.41 -1.81
N LEU A 36 -1.55 -11.20 -1.29
CA LEU A 36 -2.77 -10.81 -0.59
C LEU A 36 -4.02 -10.90 -1.49
N ALA A 37 -3.90 -10.48 -2.76
CA ALA A 37 -4.98 -10.60 -3.73
C ALA A 37 -5.35 -12.07 -3.99
N VAL A 38 -4.36 -12.97 -4.14
CA VAL A 38 -4.61 -14.41 -4.33
C VAL A 38 -5.34 -15.01 -3.12
N ILE A 39 -4.89 -14.69 -1.90
CA ILE A 39 -5.55 -15.14 -0.66
C ILE A 39 -7.00 -14.64 -0.60
N LEU A 40 -7.26 -13.37 -0.96
CA LEU A 40 -8.62 -12.84 -0.97
C LEU A 40 -9.51 -13.50 -2.03
N ILE A 41 -8.94 -13.88 -3.18
CA ILE A 41 -9.67 -14.63 -4.21
C ILE A 41 -10.06 -16.01 -3.67
N THR A 42 -9.19 -16.72 -2.95
CA THR A 42 -9.56 -18.03 -2.36
C THR A 42 -10.69 -17.87 -1.35
N PHE A 43 -10.65 -16.84 -0.50
CA PHE A 43 -11.77 -16.51 0.40
C PHE A 43 -13.07 -16.19 -0.36
N ALA A 44 -12.99 -15.48 -1.49
CA ALA A 44 -14.16 -15.15 -2.31
C ALA A 44 -14.81 -16.42 -2.91
N VAL A 45 -13.99 -17.39 -3.33
CA VAL A 45 -14.45 -18.67 -3.85
C VAL A 45 -15.09 -19.50 -2.74
N ASP A 46 -14.45 -19.60 -1.57
CA ASP A 46 -15.02 -20.31 -0.41
C ASP A 46 -16.35 -19.71 0.05
N LEU A 47 -16.48 -18.38 0.01
CA LEU A 47 -17.74 -17.67 0.28
C LEU A 47 -18.84 -18.02 -0.75
N LYS A 48 -18.49 -18.26 -2.00
CA LYS A 48 -19.44 -18.60 -3.06
C LYS A 48 -19.96 -20.03 -2.93
N ASP A 49 -19.13 -20.97 -2.49
CA ASP A 49 -19.44 -22.40 -2.42
C ASP A 49 -20.17 -22.82 -1.12
N LEU A 50 -20.42 -21.88 -0.20
CA LEU A 50 -21.22 -22.16 0.99
C LEU A 50 -22.69 -22.48 0.61
N PRO A 51 -23.24 -23.62 1.08
CA PRO A 51 -24.54 -24.11 0.64
C PRO A 51 -25.67 -23.14 1.00
N GLU A 52 -26.60 -22.96 0.05
CA GLU A 52 -27.74 -22.04 0.14
C GLU A 52 -28.68 -22.31 1.33
N THR A 53 -28.55 -23.47 1.99
CA THR A 53 -29.34 -23.86 3.16
C THR A 53 -29.10 -22.99 4.41
N LYS A 54 -28.03 -22.17 4.44
CA LYS A 54 -27.84 -21.12 5.46
C LYS A 54 -28.35 -19.72 5.04
N ARG A 55 -28.88 -19.55 3.82
CA ARG A 55 -29.35 -18.25 3.31
C ARG A 55 -30.81 -17.92 3.65
N ASP A 56 -31.56 -18.86 4.24
CA ASP A 56 -33.00 -18.71 4.54
C ASP A 56 -33.31 -17.91 5.83
N GLY A 57 -32.31 -17.36 6.50
CA GLY A 57 -32.52 -16.24 7.43
C GLY A 57 -32.59 -14.94 6.64
N VAL A 58 -33.76 -14.31 6.58
CA VAL A 58 -34.07 -13.09 5.78
C VAL A 58 -33.11 -11.89 6.01
N ASP A 59 -32.22 -11.95 7.00
CA ASP A 59 -31.16 -10.95 7.28
C ASP A 59 -29.72 -11.41 6.91
N GLU A 60 -29.45 -12.71 6.80
CA GLU A 60 -28.10 -13.24 6.55
C GLU A 60 -27.72 -13.25 5.07
N GLY A 61 -28.70 -13.44 4.18
CA GLY A 61 -28.48 -13.42 2.73
C GLY A 61 -28.01 -12.05 2.21
N GLY A 62 -28.49 -10.96 2.80
CA GLY A 62 -28.05 -9.60 2.48
C GLY A 62 -26.61 -9.33 2.92
N MET A 63 -26.25 -9.72 4.14
CA MET A 63 -24.89 -9.56 4.67
C MET A 63 -23.87 -10.37 3.86
N PHE A 64 -24.21 -11.59 3.45
CA PHE A 64 -23.34 -12.43 2.61
C PHE A 64 -23.07 -11.80 1.24
N SER A 65 -24.11 -11.23 0.62
CA SER A 65 -24.02 -10.58 -0.68
C SER A 65 -23.15 -9.31 -0.61
N ILE A 66 -23.29 -8.52 0.47
CA ILE A 66 -22.46 -7.34 0.70
C ILE A 66 -20.99 -7.72 0.91
N LEU A 67 -20.71 -8.77 1.69
CA LEU A 67 -19.34 -9.27 1.90
C LEU A 67 -18.71 -9.73 0.58
N TYR A 68 -19.42 -10.52 -0.22
CA TYR A 68 -18.94 -10.99 -1.52
C TYR A 68 -18.62 -9.82 -2.48
N ILE A 69 -19.52 -8.85 -2.59
CA ILE A 69 -19.30 -7.64 -3.42
C ILE A 69 -18.09 -6.86 -2.90
N SER A 70 -17.97 -6.70 -1.58
CA SER A 70 -16.84 -5.99 -0.97
C SER A 70 -15.50 -6.64 -1.28
N VAL A 71 -15.42 -7.99 -1.28
CA VAL A 71 -14.21 -8.74 -1.62
C VAL A 71 -13.83 -8.54 -3.09
N ILE A 72 -14.79 -8.58 -4.02
CA ILE A 72 -14.53 -8.33 -5.45
C ILE A 72 -13.97 -6.93 -5.68
N ILE A 73 -14.59 -5.92 -5.05
CA ILE A 73 -14.11 -4.53 -5.13
C ILE A 73 -12.68 -4.44 -4.57
N PHE A 74 -12.40 -5.11 -3.44
CA PHE A 74 -11.08 -5.13 -2.83
C PHE A 74 -10.02 -5.76 -3.74
N VAL A 75 -10.32 -6.91 -4.34
CA VAL A 75 -9.43 -7.59 -5.30
C VAL A 75 -9.15 -6.68 -6.50
N THR A 76 -10.16 -5.98 -7.01
CA THR A 76 -10.01 -5.04 -8.13
C THR A 76 -9.07 -3.88 -7.77
N ILE A 77 -9.22 -3.31 -6.56
CA ILE A 77 -8.35 -2.25 -6.05
C ILE A 77 -6.91 -2.76 -5.88
N LEU A 78 -6.72 -3.98 -5.36
CA LEU A 78 -5.40 -4.59 -5.20
C LEU A 78 -4.71 -4.82 -6.55
N PHE A 79 -5.46 -5.20 -7.58
CA PHE A 79 -4.91 -5.35 -8.92
C PHE A 79 -4.49 -4.00 -9.53
N ALA A 80 -5.32 -2.96 -9.35
CA ALA A 80 -4.95 -1.60 -9.74
C ALA A 80 -3.70 -1.11 -9.00
N LYS A 81 -3.59 -1.41 -7.69
CA LYS A 81 -2.40 -1.13 -6.88
C LYS A 81 -1.17 -1.85 -7.44
N PHE A 82 -1.28 -3.14 -7.76
CA PHE A 82 -0.19 -3.92 -8.35
C PHE A 82 0.35 -3.28 -9.63
N VAL A 83 -0.53 -2.82 -10.52
CA VAL A 83 -0.12 -2.12 -11.76
C VAL A 83 0.57 -0.79 -11.46
N LEU A 84 0.06 -0.02 -10.49
CA LEU A 84 0.68 1.23 -10.05
C LEU A 84 2.08 1.01 -9.47
N ASP A 85 2.28 -0.06 -8.69
CA ASP A 85 3.57 -0.42 -8.11
C ASP A 85 4.57 -0.82 -9.20
N LEU A 86 4.14 -1.58 -10.22
CA LEU A 86 4.99 -1.89 -11.39
C LEU A 86 5.36 -0.62 -12.17
N LEU A 87 4.40 0.29 -12.37
CA LEU A 87 4.65 1.57 -13.04
C LEU A 87 5.63 2.44 -12.24
N PHE A 88 5.54 2.40 -10.91
CA PHE A 88 6.49 3.06 -10.02
C PHE A 88 7.90 2.46 -10.16
N VAL A 89 8.05 1.13 -10.09
CA VAL A 89 9.34 0.46 -10.26
C VAL A 89 9.95 0.80 -11.63
N TRP A 90 9.14 0.80 -12.69
CA TRP A 90 9.58 1.20 -14.01
C TRP A 90 10.02 2.67 -14.07
N ALA A 91 9.29 3.57 -13.42
CA ALA A 91 9.63 4.99 -13.35
C ALA A 91 10.94 5.23 -12.59
N VAL A 92 11.19 4.49 -11.51
CA VAL A 92 12.46 4.49 -10.76
C VAL A 92 13.59 3.94 -11.62
N TYR A 93 13.37 2.85 -12.35
CA TYR A 93 14.38 2.26 -13.24
C TYR A 93 14.80 3.23 -14.37
N LYS A 94 13.82 3.94 -14.95
CA LYS A 94 14.03 4.96 -15.99
C LYS A 94 14.35 6.37 -15.46
N GLU A 95 14.49 6.52 -14.15
CA GLU A 95 14.78 7.80 -13.47
C GLU A 95 13.83 8.95 -13.88
N LYS A 96 12.57 8.62 -14.17
CA LYS A 96 11.55 9.60 -14.58
C LYS A 96 11.00 10.32 -13.35
N SER A 97 11.74 11.32 -12.87
CA SER A 97 11.40 12.13 -11.68
C SER A 97 9.96 12.66 -11.67
N GLY A 98 9.41 13.05 -12.83
CA GLY A 98 8.04 13.53 -12.95
C GLY A 98 6.96 12.49 -12.59
N ILE A 99 7.16 11.22 -12.95
CA ILE A 99 6.21 10.14 -12.63
C ILE A 99 6.37 9.74 -11.17
N ILE A 100 7.61 9.63 -10.69
CA ILE A 100 7.94 9.29 -9.30
C ILE A 100 7.34 10.34 -8.34
N LYS A 101 7.43 11.64 -8.68
CA LYS A 101 6.84 12.73 -7.88
C LYS A 101 5.32 12.64 -7.79
N LYS A 102 4.64 12.38 -8.92
CA LYS A 102 3.18 12.22 -8.94
C LYS A 102 2.74 11.02 -8.10
N TYR A 103 3.44 9.89 -8.22
CA TYR A 103 3.18 8.69 -7.43
C TYR A 103 3.39 8.94 -5.93
N CYS A 104 4.48 9.64 -5.55
CA CYS A 104 4.76 9.98 -4.16
C CYS A 104 3.67 10.86 -3.53
N ILE A 105 3.19 11.88 -4.25
CA ILE A 105 2.08 12.74 -3.78
C ILE A 105 0.80 11.91 -3.62
N PHE A 106 0.47 11.08 -4.61
CA PHE A 106 -0.70 10.20 -4.55
C PHE A 106 -0.64 9.28 -3.31
N TRP A 107 0.52 8.67 -3.04
CA TRP A 107 0.69 7.77 -1.90
C TRP A 107 0.63 8.47 -0.55
N ILE A 108 1.14 9.71 -0.44
CA ILE A 108 0.97 10.54 0.76
C ILE A 108 -0.51 10.79 1.05
N VAL A 109 -1.32 11.12 0.03
CA VAL A 109 -2.76 11.33 0.21
C VAL A 109 -3.45 10.06 0.69
N VAL A 110 -3.14 8.92 0.08
CA VAL A 110 -3.68 7.61 0.49
C VAL A 110 -3.30 7.29 1.94
N LEU A 111 -2.04 7.55 2.34
CA LEU A 111 -1.59 7.34 3.71
C LEU A 111 -2.35 8.21 4.73
N VAL A 112 -2.59 9.48 4.41
CA VAL A 112 -3.38 10.37 5.28
C VAL A 112 -4.82 9.89 5.43
N LEU A 113 -5.45 9.46 4.33
CA LEU A 113 -6.79 8.88 4.37
C LEU A 113 -6.82 7.60 5.22
N HIS A 114 -5.79 6.75 5.10
CA HIS A 114 -5.65 5.53 5.91
C HIS A 114 -5.52 5.86 7.41
N ILE A 115 -4.74 6.86 7.77
CA ILE A 115 -4.60 7.32 9.17
C ILE A 115 -5.95 7.79 9.73
N ILE A 116 -6.73 8.56 8.97
CA ILE A 116 -8.05 9.03 9.40
C ILE A 116 -9.00 7.84 9.62
N GLY A 117 -9.01 6.88 8.68
CA GLY A 117 -9.80 5.64 8.80
C GLY A 117 -9.39 4.79 10.00
N PHE A 118 -8.08 4.69 10.25
CA PHE A 118 -7.51 4.02 11.41
C PHE A 118 -7.94 4.67 12.72
N LEU A 119 -7.81 6.00 12.85
CA LEU A 119 -8.23 6.75 14.05
C LEU A 119 -9.72 6.54 14.35
N LYS A 120 -10.57 6.50 13.31
CA LYS A 120 -12.00 6.23 13.48
C LYS A 120 -12.27 4.80 13.99
N SER A 121 -11.46 3.83 13.57
CA SER A 121 -11.65 2.42 13.87
C SER A 121 -10.92 1.97 15.15
N MET A 122 -10.08 2.83 15.73
CA MET A 122 -9.20 2.53 16.87
C MET A 122 -9.96 2.04 18.11
N SER A 123 -11.18 2.54 18.34
CA SER A 123 -12.00 2.18 19.50
C SER A 123 -12.65 0.80 19.42
N GLN A 124 -12.67 0.18 18.25
CA GLN A 124 -13.35 -1.11 18.00
C GLN A 124 -12.36 -2.26 17.74
N MET A 125 -11.05 -1.98 17.70
CA MET A 125 -10.03 -2.95 17.30
C MET A 125 -9.38 -3.67 18.49
N SER A 126 -9.09 -4.95 18.32
CA SER A 126 -8.29 -5.72 19.28
C SER A 126 -6.82 -5.26 19.28
N ALA A 127 -6.12 -5.49 20.40
CA ALA A 127 -4.72 -5.08 20.56
C ALA A 127 -3.81 -5.62 19.45
N GLY A 128 -4.01 -6.87 19.00
CA GLY A 128 -3.25 -7.47 17.90
C GLY A 128 -3.46 -6.74 16.57
N HIS A 129 -4.70 -6.34 16.29
CA HIS A 129 -5.02 -5.60 15.07
C HIS A 129 -4.41 -4.19 15.09
N LEU A 130 -4.44 -3.52 16.26
CA LEU A 130 -3.79 -2.22 16.44
C LEU A 130 -2.28 -2.28 16.18
N ILE A 131 -1.58 -3.29 16.72
CA ILE A 131 -0.14 -3.46 16.50
C ILE A 131 0.18 -3.67 15.02
N SER A 132 -0.59 -4.52 14.33
CA SER A 132 -0.43 -4.76 12.90
C SER A 132 -0.63 -3.49 12.08
N GLN A 133 -1.62 -2.66 12.43
CA GLN A 133 -1.89 -1.40 11.74
C GLN A 133 -0.77 -0.37 11.96
N ILE A 134 -0.21 -0.31 13.18
CA ILE A 134 0.92 0.59 13.49
C ILE A 134 2.17 0.17 12.70
N LEU A 135 2.48 -1.13 12.63
CA LEU A 135 3.59 -1.63 11.83
C LEU A 135 3.41 -1.34 10.34
N PHE A 136 2.21 -1.55 9.81
CA PHE A 136 1.88 -1.20 8.44
C PHE A 136 2.07 0.30 8.18
N LEU A 137 1.64 1.16 9.10
CA LEU A 137 1.82 2.61 8.97
C LEU A 137 3.31 3.00 8.99
N ALA A 138 4.10 2.39 9.88
CA ALA A 138 5.53 2.63 9.97
C ALA A 138 6.26 2.22 8.69
N GLU A 139 5.92 1.05 8.12
CA GLU A 139 6.47 0.57 6.84
C GLU A 139 6.13 1.51 5.69
N ASN A 140 4.86 1.94 5.57
CA ASN A 140 4.46 2.86 4.52
C ASN A 140 5.11 4.25 4.67
N PHE A 141 5.30 4.72 5.91
CA PHE A 141 6.01 5.97 6.17
C PHE A 141 7.50 5.87 5.78
N TYR A 142 8.14 4.75 6.13
CA TYR A 142 9.52 4.44 5.73
C TYR A 142 9.67 4.41 4.21
N TYR A 143 8.73 3.76 3.52
CA TYR A 143 8.70 3.72 2.05
C TYR A 143 8.65 5.13 1.45
N ILE A 144 7.73 5.98 1.91
CA ILE A 144 7.62 7.37 1.43
C ILE A 144 8.91 8.16 1.69
N ALA A 145 9.53 7.98 2.86
CA ALA A 145 10.78 8.65 3.21
C ALA A 145 11.92 8.26 2.24
N ILE A 146 12.01 6.99 1.85
CA ILE A 146 13.01 6.53 0.87
C ILE A 146 12.73 7.10 -0.52
N VAL A 147 11.48 7.02 -1.00
CA VAL A 147 11.11 7.56 -2.32
C VAL A 147 11.38 9.06 -2.40
N ARG A 148 11.08 9.79 -1.33
CA ARG A 148 11.38 11.22 -1.24
C ARG A 148 12.87 11.51 -1.23
N SER A 149 13.66 10.72 -0.50
CA SER A 149 15.13 10.85 -0.49
C SER A 149 15.70 10.58 -1.89
N PHE A 150 15.14 9.60 -2.61
CA PHE A 150 15.55 9.27 -3.97
C PHE A 150 15.20 10.36 -4.98
N LEU A 151 14.00 10.95 -4.86
CA LEU A 151 13.61 12.13 -5.64
C LEU A 151 14.55 13.32 -5.41
N LYS A 152 15.03 13.51 -4.17
CA LYS A 152 15.97 14.58 -3.84
C LYS A 152 17.35 14.30 -4.47
N SER A 153 17.87 13.07 -4.36
CA SER A 153 19.13 12.67 -5.02
C SER A 153 19.06 12.87 -6.54
N ILE A 154 18.01 12.40 -7.23
CA ILE A 154 17.88 12.64 -8.69
C ILE A 154 17.86 14.14 -9.04
N ASN A 155 17.28 14.98 -8.17
CA ASN A 155 17.17 16.41 -8.41
C ASN A 155 18.44 17.20 -8.02
N GLU A 156 19.29 16.65 -7.15
CA GLU A 156 20.60 17.20 -6.78
C GLU A 156 21.70 16.73 -7.74
N ASP A 157 21.63 15.48 -8.22
CA ASP A 157 22.52 14.92 -9.24
C ASP A 157 22.14 15.41 -10.66
N GLY A 158 20.88 15.81 -10.84
CA GLY A 158 20.32 16.33 -12.08
C GLY A 158 20.36 17.85 -12.19
N VAL A 159 21.52 18.47 -11.91
CA VAL A 159 21.76 19.89 -12.26
C VAL A 159 21.65 20.05 -13.77
N ILE A 160 20.45 20.46 -14.20
CA ILE A 160 20.20 21.25 -15.40
C ILE A 160 19.48 22.52 -14.94
#